data_AF-A0A1C0A7I3-F1
#
_entry.id   AF-A0A1C0A7I3-F1
#
_cell.length_a   1.000
_cell.length_b   1.000
_cell.length_c   1.000
_cell.angle_alpha   90.00
_cell.angle_beta   90.00
_cell.angle_gamma   90.00
#
_symmetry.space_group_name_H-M   'P 1'
#
loop_
_entity.id
_entity.type
_entity.pdbx_description
1 polymer ?
#
loop_
_entity_poly.entity_id
_entity_poly.type
_entity_poly.pdbx_seq_one_letter_code
_entity_poly.pdbx_strand_id
1 'polypeptide(L)'
;MKRKFLVALLLMVLIITGCKSKISTLNVKLNTEAKVTISREGRSETKVGQNVQFKDKPVGEYTLVASAEGYEDYQGQVILKESDEITEVNLVKIEKDDSADVSDSIKDEETSKIKEETVSTTEEVIESVDLTLNLFDVNNNKLNAEVTLKKDNQVVGKKVGEQVSFKGLEAGEYTVEVSKDGYDKVVKNLNLNQEEVRLPLYILGGQVEQFFIDNPADFATSVEKISEQLKNLKDNEELILAFSYLNSNYSQPKFDLNNEIDRLSKIEYDVRKRGNELVKRYEDDFAFTKANYTLGDQKEFIISSDVKKDKVNATLMKAGEHIYVFVDNNKDIKMEKLDEIVAEFDNVIYPRLTRAKTVDKVVVLLTDFDDLPVTGYFDPADLYANEGNQELIFYLNADRSMNTLLTSMSHQYQHLVFFLDKAKAKRTANDAWIDQGLAQLAQRITGYIDYEARGWSSQKGNGWVYDKEFGYLNNTTKVNLLNHDGSLPFSGASSLFASYLVEQYGAGLIEMIMLSSQEPSKVIEDYTGLDFSRVYLNWMTANVADNLVAVNNDIYKYSSFELNQMPKFVEGKIIGEGIHYIKLDANEGFNLNLSEDSIDNKIGIVLIKKKK
;
A
#
# COMPACT_ATOMS: atom_id res chain seq x y z
N MET A 1 -19.14 -51.46 -6.16
CA MET A 1 -18.18 -51.38 -5.04
C MET A 1 -16.97 -50.47 -5.33
N LYS A 2 -17.15 -49.32 -6.02
CA LYS A 2 -16.06 -48.39 -6.41
C LYS A 2 -16.49 -46.91 -6.29
N ARG A 3 -17.01 -46.50 -5.11
CA ARG A 3 -17.35 -45.08 -4.82
C ARG A 3 -17.03 -44.60 -3.40
N LYS A 4 -16.56 -45.48 -2.51
CA LYS A 4 -16.12 -45.13 -1.14
C LYS A 4 -14.60 -45.03 -0.96
N PHE A 5 -13.81 -45.31 -2.00
CA PHE A 5 -12.35 -45.21 -1.96
C PHE A 5 -11.79 -43.90 -2.55
N LEU A 6 -12.61 -43.13 -3.29
CA LEU A 6 -12.17 -41.86 -3.91
C LEU A 6 -12.28 -40.66 -2.94
N VAL A 7 -13.18 -40.73 -1.96
CA VAL A 7 -13.36 -39.68 -0.94
C VAL A 7 -12.24 -39.70 0.11
N ALA A 8 -11.60 -40.86 0.32
CA ALA A 8 -10.47 -41.00 1.24
C ALA A 8 -9.13 -40.48 0.66
N LEU A 9 -9.01 -40.37 -0.67
CA LEU A 9 -7.78 -39.91 -1.31
C LEU A 9 -7.74 -38.38 -1.51
N LEU A 10 -8.91 -37.72 -1.53
CA LEU A 10 -9.02 -36.25 -1.63
C LEU A 10 -8.66 -35.52 -0.33
N LEU A 11 -8.40 -36.25 0.76
CA LEU A 11 -8.09 -35.74 2.10
C LEU A 11 -6.61 -35.89 2.47
N MET A 12 -5.74 -36.26 1.51
CA MET A 12 -4.33 -36.57 1.77
C MET A 12 -3.34 -35.99 0.75
N VAL A 13 -3.69 -34.88 0.08
CA VAL A 13 -2.75 -34.03 -0.68
C VAL A 13 -2.98 -32.56 -0.34
N LEU A 14 -2.84 -32.24 0.96
CA LEU A 14 -2.82 -30.87 1.50
C LEU A 14 -1.82 -30.79 2.67
N ILE A 15 -0.65 -31.37 2.47
CA ILE A 15 0.50 -31.30 3.39
C ILE A 15 1.72 -30.83 2.61
N ILE A 16 1.72 -29.54 2.28
CA ILE A 16 2.94 -28.78 2.02
C ILE A 16 2.82 -27.53 2.90
N THR A 17 3.69 -27.45 3.91
CA THR A 17 3.87 -26.31 4.84
C THR A 17 2.59 -25.73 5.47
N GLY A 18 1.87 -26.54 6.27
CA GLY A 18 0.71 -26.09 7.04
C GLY A 18 1.02 -25.84 8.52
N CYS A 19 1.24 -24.58 8.92
CA CYS A 19 0.84 -24.15 10.26
C CYS A 19 -0.70 -24.27 10.33
N LYS A 20 -1.21 -25.25 11.09
CA LYS A 20 -2.65 -25.35 11.34
C LYS A 20 -3.08 -24.15 12.19
N SER A 21 -3.70 -23.16 11.56
CA SER A 21 -4.44 -22.13 12.29
C SER A 21 -5.53 -22.82 13.12
N LYS A 22 -5.48 -22.61 14.44
CA LYS A 22 -6.55 -23.05 15.33
C LYS A 22 -7.78 -22.19 15.03
N ILE A 23 -8.97 -22.75 15.12
CA ILE A 23 -10.23 -22.05 14.81
C ILE A 23 -11.09 -21.91 16.08
N SER A 24 -11.87 -20.83 16.14
CA SER A 24 -12.75 -20.47 17.25
C SER A 24 -13.99 -19.71 16.74
N THR A 25 -14.95 -19.42 17.62
CA THR A 25 -16.15 -18.62 17.31
C THR A 25 -16.08 -17.25 17.95
N LEU A 26 -16.31 -16.20 17.16
CA LEU A 26 -16.55 -14.85 17.67
C LEU A 26 -18.06 -14.56 17.71
N ASN A 27 -18.55 -14.12 18.85
CA ASN A 27 -19.92 -13.68 19.05
C ASN A 27 -19.91 -12.18 19.30
N VAL A 28 -20.64 -11.41 18.49
CA VAL A 28 -20.77 -9.96 18.61
C VAL A 28 -22.20 -9.64 19.04
N LYS A 29 -22.39 -9.04 20.22
CA LYS A 29 -23.70 -8.55 20.67
C LYS A 29 -23.76 -7.03 20.53
N LEU A 30 -24.89 -6.49 20.12
CA LEU A 30 -25.09 -5.06 19.91
C LEU A 30 -26.37 -4.54 20.55
N ASN A 31 -26.34 -3.27 20.94
CA ASN A 31 -27.48 -2.54 21.49
C ASN A 31 -28.59 -2.25 20.45
N THR A 32 -28.30 -2.35 19.16
CA THR A 32 -29.25 -2.17 18.06
C THR A 32 -28.98 -3.17 16.93
N GLU A 33 -29.92 -3.34 15.99
CA GLU A 33 -29.66 -4.18 14.81
C GLU A 33 -28.69 -3.45 13.87
N ALA A 34 -27.55 -4.09 13.61
CA ALA A 34 -26.44 -3.48 12.90
C ALA A 34 -25.85 -4.42 11.86
N LYS A 35 -25.20 -3.84 10.85
CA LYS A 35 -24.31 -4.51 9.90
C LYS A 35 -22.93 -4.62 10.53
N VAL A 36 -22.58 -5.83 10.99
CA VAL A 36 -21.30 -6.15 11.61
C VAL A 36 -20.38 -6.79 10.58
N THR A 37 -19.18 -6.24 10.41
CA THR A 37 -18.12 -6.76 9.55
C THR A 37 -16.89 -7.06 10.39
N ILE A 38 -16.36 -8.28 10.29
CA ILE A 38 -15.02 -8.58 10.81
C ILE A 38 -14.06 -8.70 9.64
N SER A 39 -12.83 -8.24 9.80
CA SER A 39 -11.79 -8.38 8.78
C SER A 39 -10.42 -8.69 9.36
N ARG A 40 -9.67 -9.56 8.69
CA ARG A 40 -8.31 -9.97 9.03
C ARG A 40 -7.56 -10.35 7.76
N GLU A 41 -6.28 -9.96 7.65
CA GLU A 41 -5.40 -10.36 6.54
C GLU A 41 -6.03 -10.11 5.14
N GLY A 42 -6.75 -8.98 5.00
CA GLY A 42 -7.43 -8.59 3.75
C GLY A 42 -8.70 -9.39 3.41
N ARG A 43 -9.22 -10.23 4.30
CA ARG A 43 -10.51 -10.92 4.14
C ARG A 43 -11.54 -10.39 5.12
N SER A 44 -12.76 -10.13 4.68
CA SER A 44 -13.87 -9.72 5.53
C SER A 44 -15.06 -10.69 5.49
N GLU A 45 -15.84 -10.72 6.55
CA GLU A 45 -17.17 -11.34 6.58
C GLU A 45 -18.15 -10.38 7.26
N THR A 46 -19.29 -10.13 6.61
CA THR A 46 -20.34 -9.24 7.11
C THR A 46 -21.62 -10.01 7.37
N LYS A 47 -22.29 -9.67 8.48
CA LYS A 47 -23.61 -10.18 8.88
C LYS A 47 -24.43 -9.05 9.50
N VAL A 48 -25.76 -9.21 9.51
CA VAL A 48 -26.69 -8.24 10.11
C VAL A 48 -27.41 -8.91 11.29
N GLY A 49 -27.57 -8.17 12.39
CA GLY A 49 -28.33 -8.61 13.56
C GLY A 49 -27.86 -7.93 14.86
N GLN A 50 -28.67 -8.07 15.93
CA GLN A 50 -28.29 -7.68 17.29
C GLN A 50 -27.36 -8.69 17.98
N ASN A 51 -27.33 -9.94 17.52
CA ASN A 51 -26.45 -10.99 18.04
C ASN A 51 -25.88 -11.76 16.84
N VAL A 52 -24.65 -11.44 16.47
CA VAL A 52 -23.98 -11.91 15.25
C VAL A 52 -22.90 -12.92 15.60
N GLN A 53 -22.89 -14.07 14.92
CA GLN A 53 -21.93 -15.14 15.19
C GLN A 53 -21.06 -15.46 13.97
N PHE A 54 -19.74 -15.35 14.13
CA PHE A 54 -18.72 -15.69 13.14
C PHE A 54 -18.00 -16.98 13.57
N LYS A 55 -18.42 -18.11 12.99
CA LYS A 55 -17.86 -19.45 13.28
C LYS A 55 -16.60 -19.75 12.47
N ASP A 56 -15.86 -20.74 12.96
CA ASP A 56 -14.71 -21.35 12.27
C ASP A 56 -13.64 -20.34 11.85
N LYS A 57 -13.40 -19.33 12.70
CA LYS A 57 -12.46 -18.24 12.45
C LYS A 57 -11.08 -18.55 13.03
N PRO A 58 -9.99 -18.44 12.25
CA PRO A 58 -8.62 -18.54 12.76
C PRO A 58 -8.35 -17.68 13.99
N VAL A 59 -7.73 -18.23 15.04
CA VAL A 59 -7.32 -17.46 16.23
C VAL A 59 -6.30 -16.38 15.85
N GLY A 60 -6.46 -15.17 16.40
CA GLY A 60 -5.67 -13.98 16.06
C GLY A 60 -6.54 -12.71 16.03
N GLU A 61 -5.94 -11.62 15.55
CA GLU A 61 -6.54 -10.28 15.56
C GLU A 61 -7.47 -10.04 14.36
N TYR A 62 -8.63 -9.42 14.62
CA TYR A 62 -9.62 -9.01 13.64
C TYR A 62 -10.07 -7.57 13.90
N THR A 63 -10.03 -6.73 12.86
CA THR A 63 -10.78 -5.48 12.87
C THR A 63 -12.26 -5.81 12.89
N LEU A 64 -13.03 -5.19 13.78
CA LEU A 64 -14.49 -5.29 13.86
C LEU A 64 -15.07 -3.91 13.58
N VAL A 65 -15.90 -3.82 12.53
CA VAL A 65 -16.70 -2.63 12.18
C VAL A 65 -18.17 -2.96 12.39
N ALA A 66 -18.94 -2.06 12.98
CA ALA A 66 -20.39 -2.22 13.09
C ALA A 66 -21.11 -0.90 12.79
N SER A 67 -22.12 -0.94 11.92
CA SER A 67 -22.87 0.24 11.49
C SER A 67 -24.39 0.02 11.50
N ALA A 68 -25.14 1.05 11.88
CA ALA A 68 -26.60 1.05 11.91
C ALA A 68 -27.14 2.44 11.51
N GLU A 69 -28.30 2.50 10.87
CA GLU A 69 -28.87 3.76 10.40
C GLU A 69 -29.23 4.69 11.57
N GLY A 70 -28.70 5.92 11.54
CA GLY A 70 -28.86 6.88 12.64
C GLY A 70 -27.92 6.66 13.83
N TYR A 71 -26.87 5.85 13.66
CA TYR A 71 -25.81 5.63 14.65
C TYR A 71 -24.43 5.92 14.05
N GLU A 72 -23.46 6.24 14.89
CA GLU A 72 -22.05 6.33 14.52
C GLU A 72 -21.48 4.94 14.25
N ASP A 73 -20.65 4.82 13.21
CA ASP A 73 -19.96 3.58 12.86
C ASP A 73 -18.89 3.24 13.91
N TYR A 74 -19.03 2.10 14.57
CA TYR A 74 -18.01 1.56 15.46
C TYR A 74 -16.89 0.90 14.66
N GLN A 75 -15.63 1.14 15.03
CA GLN A 75 -14.47 0.39 14.58
C GLN A 75 -13.54 0.06 15.76
N GLY A 76 -13.15 -1.20 15.90
CA GLY A 76 -12.22 -1.67 16.94
C GLY A 76 -11.44 -2.92 16.53
N GLN A 77 -10.62 -3.45 17.44
CA GLN A 77 -9.89 -4.71 17.27
C GLN A 77 -10.39 -5.77 18.26
N VAL A 78 -10.51 -7.02 17.82
CA VAL A 78 -10.79 -8.17 18.68
C VAL A 78 -9.76 -9.29 18.45
N ILE A 79 -9.16 -9.77 19.54
CA ILE A 79 -8.21 -10.88 19.51
C ILE A 79 -8.96 -12.17 19.83
N LEU A 80 -9.27 -12.95 18.79
CA LEU A 80 -9.95 -14.23 18.91
C LEU A 80 -8.99 -15.30 19.45
N LYS A 81 -9.27 -15.85 20.62
CA LYS A 81 -8.45 -16.88 21.28
C LYS A 81 -8.99 -18.29 21.02
N GLU A 82 -8.33 -19.30 21.60
CA GLU A 82 -8.68 -20.73 21.46
C GLU A 82 -9.98 -21.13 22.20
N SER A 83 -10.58 -20.21 22.96
CA SER A 83 -11.95 -20.28 23.46
C SER A 83 -12.86 -19.40 22.62
N ASP A 84 -14.15 -19.72 22.53
CA ASP A 84 -15.14 -18.82 21.93
C ASP A 84 -15.10 -17.46 22.65
N GLU A 85 -15.03 -16.37 21.88
CA GLU A 85 -15.00 -15.00 22.42
C GLU A 85 -16.38 -14.34 22.28
N ILE A 86 -16.69 -13.45 23.22
CA ILE A 86 -17.87 -12.59 23.19
C ILE A 86 -17.41 -11.14 23.24
N THR A 87 -17.77 -10.37 22.23
CA THR A 87 -17.53 -8.92 22.16
C THR A 87 -18.88 -8.22 22.16
N GLU A 88 -19.01 -7.19 23.00
CA GLU A 88 -20.23 -6.39 23.09
C GLU A 88 -19.92 -5.01 22.52
N VAL A 89 -20.76 -4.52 21.61
CA VAL A 89 -20.54 -3.32 20.80
C VAL A 89 -21.75 -2.43 20.91
N ASN A 90 -21.60 -1.31 21.61
CA ASN A 90 -22.65 -0.31 21.77
C ASN A 90 -22.45 0.78 20.71
N LEU A 91 -23.37 0.87 19.74
CA LEU A 91 -23.39 1.95 18.76
C LEU A 91 -24.00 3.20 19.39
N VAL A 92 -23.38 4.36 19.16
CA VAL A 92 -23.83 5.67 19.64
C VAL A 92 -24.83 6.25 18.65
N LYS A 93 -25.97 6.74 19.12
CA LYS A 93 -27.00 7.31 18.23
C LYS A 93 -26.63 8.73 17.83
N ILE A 94 -26.73 9.07 16.54
CA ILE A 94 -26.46 10.42 16.04
C ILE A 94 -27.67 11.31 16.38
N GLU A 95 -27.49 12.27 17.27
CA GLU A 95 -28.49 13.31 17.54
C GLU A 95 -28.45 14.40 16.45
N LYS A 96 -29.63 14.89 16.05
CA LYS A 96 -29.75 16.00 15.12
C LYS A 96 -29.83 17.31 15.89
N ASP A 97 -28.83 18.15 15.72
CA ASP A 97 -28.80 19.50 16.29
C ASP A 97 -29.61 20.48 15.41
N ASP A 98 -30.91 20.57 15.67
CA ASP A 98 -31.82 21.50 14.99
C ASP A 98 -31.71 22.92 15.60
N SER A 99 -30.65 23.66 15.27
CA SER A 99 -30.50 25.07 15.68
C SER A 99 -30.40 26.06 14.50
N ALA A 100 -31.56 26.49 13.96
CA ALA A 100 -31.67 27.68 13.10
C ALA A 100 -33.06 28.36 13.16
N ASP A 101 -33.06 29.68 13.38
CA ASP A 101 -34.10 30.70 13.15
C ASP A 101 -35.51 30.66 13.80
N VAL A 102 -35.63 31.39 14.92
CA VAL A 102 -36.38 32.67 15.09
C VAL A 102 -37.92 32.76 14.84
N SER A 103 -38.59 33.28 15.89
CA SER A 103 -39.79 34.18 15.95
C SER A 103 -41.20 33.67 16.33
N ASP A 104 -41.66 34.23 17.46
CA ASP A 104 -42.99 34.75 17.83
C ASP A 104 -44.33 34.03 17.50
N SER A 105 -44.99 33.64 18.60
CA SER A 105 -46.34 34.09 19.02
C SER A 105 -47.57 33.14 18.96
N ILE A 106 -48.04 32.81 20.17
CA ILE A 106 -49.44 32.95 20.65
C ILE A 106 -50.51 31.87 20.25
N LYS A 107 -50.82 31.05 21.28
CA LYS A 107 -52.16 30.56 21.76
C LYS A 107 -52.85 29.29 21.23
N ASP A 108 -53.37 28.56 22.24
CA ASP A 108 -54.68 27.87 22.39
C ASP A 108 -55.16 26.91 21.28
N GLU A 109 -55.78 25.73 21.51
CA GLU A 109 -56.14 24.94 22.70
C GLU A 109 -56.51 23.50 22.21
N GLU A 110 -56.54 22.48 23.09
CA GLU A 110 -57.17 21.15 22.89
C GLU A 110 -56.60 20.20 21.78
N THR A 111 -56.56 18.86 21.88
CA THR A 111 -57.19 17.90 22.82
C THR A 111 -56.41 16.57 23.00
N SER A 112 -56.28 16.14 24.27
CA SER A 112 -56.34 14.75 24.79
C SER A 112 -55.52 13.56 24.21
N LYS A 113 -54.64 13.05 25.09
CA LYS A 113 -54.47 11.63 25.52
C LYS A 113 -53.98 10.55 24.54
N ILE A 114 -52.76 10.07 24.79
CA ILE A 114 -52.44 8.67 25.16
C ILE A 114 -51.35 8.71 26.25
N LYS A 115 -51.22 7.64 27.05
CA LYS A 115 -50.31 7.59 28.21
C LYS A 115 -48.85 7.44 27.77
N GLU A 116 -47.96 8.26 28.32
CA GLU A 116 -46.53 7.94 28.40
C GLU A 116 -46.27 7.07 29.62
N GLU A 117 -45.63 5.91 29.42
CA GLU A 117 -44.91 5.22 30.47
C GLU A 117 -43.52 5.85 30.60
N THR A 118 -43.19 6.30 31.81
CA THR A 118 -41.93 6.99 32.09
C THR A 118 -40.78 6.00 32.09
N VAL A 119 -40.03 5.91 30.98
CA VAL A 119 -38.74 5.23 30.93
C VAL A 119 -37.66 6.26 31.24
N SER A 120 -37.13 6.23 32.46
CA SER A 120 -35.95 7.02 32.80
C SER A 120 -34.72 6.40 32.15
N THR A 121 -34.26 7.00 31.05
CA THR A 121 -32.89 6.78 30.56
C THR A 121 -31.94 7.48 31.52
N THR A 122 -31.45 6.75 32.53
CA THR A 122 -30.19 7.11 33.17
C THR A 122 -29.09 6.97 32.13
N GLU A 123 -28.57 8.10 31.65
CA GLU A 123 -27.24 8.13 31.03
C GLU A 123 -26.25 7.53 32.03
N GLU A 124 -25.54 6.48 31.63
CA GLU A 124 -24.41 5.98 32.42
C GLU A 124 -23.29 7.01 32.33
N VAL A 125 -23.29 7.93 33.30
CA VAL A 125 -22.18 8.83 33.54
C VAL A 125 -20.96 7.96 33.87
N ILE A 126 -20.01 7.88 32.95
CA ILE A 126 -18.73 7.20 33.18
C ILE A 126 -17.98 8.02 34.24
N GLU A 127 -18.17 7.63 35.51
CA GLU A 127 -17.58 8.34 36.66
C GLU A 127 -16.05 8.32 36.60
N SER A 128 -15.45 7.28 36.00
CA SER A 128 -14.00 7.21 35.83
C SER A 128 -13.51 6.26 34.73
N VAL A 129 -12.33 6.56 34.20
CA VAL A 129 -11.61 5.85 33.13
C VAL A 129 -10.22 5.42 33.59
N ASP A 130 -9.84 4.19 33.26
CA ASP A 130 -8.48 3.67 33.40
C ASP A 130 -7.75 3.74 32.04
N LEU A 131 -6.60 4.42 31.98
CA LEU A 131 -5.75 4.53 30.79
C LEU A 131 -4.47 3.70 30.98
N THR A 132 -4.22 2.70 30.13
CA THR A 132 -2.96 1.92 30.11
C THR A 132 -2.20 2.13 28.81
N LEU A 133 -0.95 2.57 28.93
CA LEU A 133 -0.02 2.81 27.83
C LEU A 133 1.04 1.72 27.84
N ASN A 134 1.29 1.08 26.69
CA ASN A 134 2.41 0.16 26.49
C ASN A 134 3.47 0.87 25.64
N LEU A 135 4.67 1.03 26.16
CA LEU A 135 5.71 1.85 25.54
C LEU A 135 6.76 0.97 24.86
N PHE A 136 7.08 1.30 23.62
CA PHE A 136 8.03 0.58 22.79
C PHE A 136 9.00 1.55 22.11
N ASP A 137 10.20 1.08 21.78
CA ASP A 137 11.05 1.79 20.83
C ASP A 137 10.60 1.50 19.38
N VAL A 138 11.21 2.20 18.42
CA VAL A 138 11.12 1.85 17.00
C VAL A 138 11.91 0.58 16.64
N ASN A 139 12.06 -0.38 17.56
CA ASN A 139 12.50 -1.75 17.32
C ASN A 139 11.64 -2.79 18.08
N ASN A 140 10.39 -2.43 18.42
CA ASN A 140 9.44 -3.25 19.18
C ASN A 140 9.96 -3.73 20.57
N ASN A 141 11.09 -3.22 21.05
CA ASN A 141 11.56 -3.47 22.41
C ASN A 141 10.71 -2.67 23.38
N LYS A 142 10.36 -3.27 24.52
CA LYS A 142 9.72 -2.53 25.61
C LYS A 142 10.62 -1.39 26.07
N LEU A 143 10.08 -0.17 26.06
CA LEU A 143 10.84 1.03 26.32
C LEU A 143 10.44 1.64 27.66
N ASN A 144 11.33 1.53 28.64
CA ASN A 144 11.15 2.15 29.95
C ASN A 144 11.34 3.68 29.84
N ALA A 145 10.23 4.39 29.63
CA ALA A 145 10.18 5.83 29.39
C ALA A 145 9.31 6.57 30.42
N GLU A 146 9.47 7.88 30.48
CA GLU A 146 8.68 8.76 31.33
C GLU A 146 7.42 9.22 30.59
N VAL A 147 6.26 9.06 31.21
CA VAL A 147 4.96 9.53 30.71
C VAL A 147 4.43 10.63 31.61
N THR A 148 4.04 11.75 31.01
CA THR A 148 3.30 12.84 31.63
C THR A 148 1.92 12.93 30.99
N LEU A 149 0.87 12.77 31.80
CA LEU A 149 -0.53 12.94 31.39
C LEU A 149 -1.00 14.34 31.79
N LYS A 150 -1.67 15.04 30.88
CA LYS A 150 -2.24 16.38 31.08
C LYS A 150 -3.73 16.43 30.74
N LYS A 151 -4.49 17.24 31.48
CA LYS A 151 -5.87 17.68 31.15
C LYS A 151 -5.86 19.22 31.18
N ASP A 152 -6.46 19.88 30.19
CA ASP A 152 -6.47 21.35 30.08
C ASP A 152 -5.08 22.01 30.25
N ASN A 153 -4.05 21.41 29.63
CA ASN A 153 -2.62 21.73 29.78
C ASN A 153 -2.01 21.58 31.20
N GLN A 154 -2.78 21.20 32.21
CA GLN A 154 -2.28 20.92 33.57
C GLN A 154 -1.85 19.46 33.71
N VAL A 155 -0.72 19.21 34.38
CA VAL A 155 -0.22 17.83 34.62
C VAL A 155 -1.07 17.15 35.69
N VAL A 156 -1.85 16.15 35.29
CA VAL A 156 -2.70 15.33 36.17
C VAL A 156 -1.99 14.06 36.65
N GLY A 157 -0.93 13.63 35.97
CA GLY A 157 -0.17 12.46 36.38
C GLY A 157 1.19 12.36 35.71
N LYS A 158 2.16 11.77 36.42
CA LYS A 158 3.50 11.52 35.89
C LYS A 158 4.03 10.18 36.40
N LYS A 159 4.49 9.30 35.50
CA LYS A 159 4.91 7.92 35.81
C LYS A 159 6.04 7.48 34.87
N VAL A 160 6.81 6.47 35.27
CA VAL A 160 7.91 5.91 34.47
C VAL A 160 7.74 4.39 34.40
N GLY A 161 7.91 3.79 33.22
CA GLY A 161 7.85 2.34 33.05
C GLY A 161 7.70 1.90 31.59
N GLU A 162 7.75 0.59 31.34
CA GLU A 162 7.48 -0.02 30.03
C GLU A 162 5.97 -0.14 29.76
N GLN A 163 5.18 -0.23 30.83
CA GLN A 163 3.73 -0.15 30.82
C GLN A 163 3.33 0.84 31.92
N VAL A 164 2.52 1.83 31.57
CA VAL A 164 2.11 2.91 32.46
C VAL A 164 0.60 2.98 32.50
N SER A 165 0.01 2.75 33.67
CA SER A 165 -1.44 2.87 33.88
C SER A 165 -1.78 4.07 34.76
N PHE A 166 -2.70 4.91 34.32
CA PHE A 166 -3.42 5.93 35.10
C PHE A 166 -4.82 5.39 35.39
N LYS A 167 -5.32 5.62 36.61
CA LYS A 167 -6.59 5.06 37.06
C LYS A 167 -7.50 6.13 37.60
N GLY A 168 -8.80 5.94 37.48
CA GLY A 168 -9.78 6.85 38.04
C GLY A 168 -9.79 8.24 37.39
N LEU A 169 -9.50 8.33 36.10
CA LEU A 169 -9.49 9.59 35.35
C LEU A 169 -10.92 10.01 35.00
N GLU A 170 -11.26 11.30 35.08
CA GLU A 170 -12.52 11.79 34.51
C GLU A 170 -12.54 11.57 32.99
N ALA A 171 -13.72 11.35 32.40
CA ALA A 171 -13.86 11.34 30.95
C ALA A 171 -13.47 12.69 30.31
N GLY A 172 -13.16 12.67 28.99
CA GLY A 172 -12.83 13.84 28.18
C GLY A 172 -11.41 13.84 27.62
N GLU A 173 -10.94 15.01 27.17
CA GLU A 173 -9.67 15.14 26.46
C GLU A 173 -8.43 15.23 27.38
N TYR A 174 -7.37 14.54 26.98
CA TYR A 174 -6.07 14.54 27.64
C TYR A 174 -4.93 14.62 26.62
N THR A 175 -3.80 15.19 27.02
CA THR A 175 -2.54 15.11 26.28
C THR A 175 -1.57 14.19 27.02
N VAL A 176 -1.11 13.14 26.34
CA VAL A 176 -0.01 12.27 26.78
C VAL A 176 1.29 12.78 26.17
N GLU A 177 2.27 13.07 27.01
CA GLU A 177 3.66 13.30 26.60
C GLU A 177 4.53 12.15 27.08
N VAL A 178 5.36 11.58 26.21
CA VAL A 178 6.33 10.53 26.55
C VAL A 178 7.74 10.96 26.17
N SER A 179 8.70 10.77 27.07
CA SER A 179 10.09 11.18 26.89
C SER A 179 11.08 10.19 27.48
N LYS A 180 12.22 10.02 26.80
CA LYS A 180 13.35 9.18 27.23
C LYS A 180 14.64 9.70 26.60
N ASP A 181 15.72 9.78 27.38
CA ASP A 181 17.04 10.18 26.85
C ASP A 181 17.50 9.24 25.73
N GLY A 182 17.93 9.82 24.60
CA GLY A 182 18.28 9.08 23.37
C GLY A 182 17.08 8.67 22.51
N TYR A 183 15.90 9.21 22.79
CA TYR A 183 14.66 9.01 22.04
C TYR A 183 13.89 10.32 21.87
N ASP A 184 13.09 10.42 20.82
CA ASP A 184 12.25 11.58 20.56
C ASP A 184 11.15 11.73 21.62
N LYS A 185 10.67 12.96 21.81
CA LYS A 185 9.49 13.22 22.63
C LYS A 185 8.22 12.94 21.82
N VAL A 186 7.42 11.98 22.27
CA VAL A 186 6.06 11.75 21.73
C VAL A 186 5.07 12.65 22.44
N VAL A 187 4.16 13.28 21.70
CA VAL A 187 3.01 14.02 22.22
C VAL A 187 1.77 13.54 21.48
N LYS A 188 0.73 13.11 22.21
CA LYS A 188 -0.50 12.57 21.63
C LYS A 188 -1.71 13.02 22.43
N ASN A 189 -2.70 13.59 21.75
CA ASN A 189 -4.01 13.88 22.33
C ASN A 189 -4.87 12.61 22.30
N LEU A 190 -5.64 12.39 23.37
CA LEU A 190 -6.54 11.27 23.58
C LEU A 190 -7.88 11.80 24.07
N ASN A 191 -8.99 11.29 23.54
CA ASN A 191 -10.30 11.43 24.16
C ASN A 191 -10.59 10.15 24.95
N LEU A 192 -10.80 10.28 26.26
CA LEU A 192 -11.10 9.17 27.17
C LEU A 192 -12.61 9.11 27.38
N ASN A 193 -13.28 8.24 26.62
CA ASN A 193 -14.74 8.08 26.60
C ASN A 193 -15.20 6.62 26.81
N GLN A 194 -14.31 5.76 27.33
CA GLN A 194 -14.56 4.34 27.62
C GLN A 194 -13.92 4.00 28.98
N GLU A 195 -14.50 3.10 29.77
CA GLU A 195 -14.00 2.74 31.12
C GLU A 195 -12.54 2.28 31.14
N GLU A 196 -12.06 1.59 30.10
CA GLU A 196 -10.65 1.21 29.97
C GLU A 196 -10.12 1.50 28.56
N VAL A 197 -9.06 2.31 28.47
CA VAL A 197 -8.36 2.62 27.22
C VAL A 197 -6.96 2.00 27.26
N ARG A 198 -6.64 1.13 26.30
CA ARG A 198 -5.31 0.51 26.15
C ARG A 198 -4.65 0.93 24.85
N LEU A 199 -3.45 1.49 24.92
CA LEU A 199 -2.78 2.09 23.77
C LEU A 199 -1.29 1.75 23.70
N PRO A 200 -0.78 1.13 22.61
CA PRO A 200 0.65 1.08 22.33
C PRO A 200 1.17 2.44 21.85
N LEU A 201 2.36 2.82 22.31
CA LEU A 201 3.09 4.02 21.87
C LEU A 201 4.51 3.64 21.49
N TYR A 202 4.91 4.00 20.26
CA TYR A 202 6.24 3.77 19.72
C TYR A 202 7.04 5.07 19.73
N ILE A 203 8.27 5.01 20.25
CA ILE A 203 9.16 6.17 20.41
C ILE A 203 10.40 5.98 19.54
N LEU A 204 10.67 6.96 18.68
CA LEU A 204 11.88 7.01 17.83
C LEU A 204 13.15 7.17 18.65
N GLY A 205 14.26 6.60 18.18
CA GLY A 205 15.56 6.68 18.83
C GLY A 205 16.30 5.34 18.91
N GLY A 206 17.37 5.32 19.70
CA GLY A 206 18.19 4.13 19.93
C GLY A 206 19.19 3.86 18.79
N GLN A 207 18.84 2.99 17.82
CA GLN A 207 19.70 2.70 16.66
C GLN A 207 19.21 3.36 15.37
N VAL A 208 17.98 3.88 15.33
CA VAL A 208 17.43 4.58 14.16
C VAL A 208 16.92 5.95 14.58
N GLU A 209 17.39 7.00 13.91
CA GLU A 209 16.90 8.37 14.02
C GLU A 209 16.41 8.84 12.64
N GLN A 210 15.35 9.64 12.61
CA GLN A 210 14.78 10.17 11.37
C GLN A 210 14.57 11.67 11.50
N PHE A 211 15.02 12.43 10.50
CA PHE A 211 14.86 13.87 10.42
C PHE A 211 14.04 14.22 9.18
N PHE A 212 13.07 15.10 9.37
CA PHE A 212 12.30 15.73 8.32
C PHE A 212 12.59 17.23 8.38
N ILE A 213 12.92 17.81 7.24
CA ILE A 213 13.34 19.21 7.11
C ILE A 213 12.49 19.82 6.00
N ASP A 214 11.59 20.72 6.37
CA ASP A 214 10.70 21.46 5.46
C ASP A 214 10.99 22.96 5.41
N ASN A 215 12.01 23.42 6.14
CA ASN A 215 12.48 24.80 6.21
C ASN A 215 14.02 24.85 6.17
N PRO A 216 14.62 25.73 5.34
CA PRO A 216 16.07 26.00 5.32
C PRO A 216 16.72 26.22 6.69
N ALA A 217 16.01 26.84 7.64
CA ALA A 217 16.54 27.11 8.98
C ALA A 217 16.85 25.83 9.76
N ASP A 218 16.02 24.79 9.59
CA ASP A 218 16.15 23.52 10.30
C ASP A 218 17.22 22.61 9.68
N PHE A 219 17.67 22.92 8.45
CA PHE A 219 18.75 22.19 7.80
C PHE A 219 20.08 22.32 8.56
N ALA A 220 20.48 23.54 8.92
CA ALA A 220 21.72 23.77 9.66
C ALA A 220 21.72 23.05 11.02
N THR A 221 20.61 23.11 11.76
CA THR A 221 20.41 22.40 13.02
C THR A 221 20.45 20.88 12.84
N SER A 222 19.89 20.36 11.76
CA SER A 222 19.93 18.92 11.46
C SER A 222 21.33 18.44 11.09
N VAL A 223 22.10 19.23 10.32
CA VAL A 223 23.52 18.94 10.05
C VAL A 223 24.36 18.96 11.32
N GLU A 224 24.08 19.87 12.27
CA GLU A 224 24.74 19.88 13.57
C GLU A 224 24.44 18.61 14.39
N LYS A 225 23.17 18.17 14.45
CA LYS A 225 22.78 16.90 15.10
C LYS A 225 23.46 15.68 14.48
N ILE A 226 23.50 15.58 13.14
CA ILE A 226 24.22 14.50 12.44
C ILE A 226 25.71 14.54 12.80
N SER A 227 26.31 15.74 12.84
CA SER A 227 27.71 15.94 13.22
C SER A 227 28.00 15.59 14.68
N GLU A 228 27.04 15.74 15.59
CA GLU A 228 27.13 15.28 16.98
C GLU A 228 27.06 13.75 17.08
N GLN A 229 26.11 13.12 16.37
CA GLN A 229 26.01 11.65 16.32
C GLN A 229 27.30 10.97 15.84
N LEU A 230 27.94 11.55 14.81
CA LEU A 230 29.22 11.08 14.28
C LEU A 230 30.35 11.18 15.31
N LYS A 231 30.47 12.30 16.04
CA LYS A 231 31.45 12.46 17.13
C LYS A 231 31.22 11.47 18.28
N ASN A 232 30.00 10.97 18.43
CA ASN A 232 29.58 10.02 19.47
C ASN A 232 29.62 8.54 18.98
N LEU A 233 30.18 8.25 17.80
CA LEU A 233 30.50 6.88 17.38
C LEU A 233 31.72 6.34 18.12
N LYS A 234 31.66 5.06 18.52
CA LYS A 234 32.84 4.31 18.98
C LYS A 234 33.62 3.75 17.78
N ASP A 235 34.89 3.41 17.97
CA ASP A 235 35.77 2.86 16.92
C ASP A 235 35.18 1.64 16.16
N ASN A 236 34.36 0.84 16.86
CA ASN A 236 33.69 -0.36 16.34
C ASN A 236 32.24 -0.14 15.87
N GLU A 237 31.78 1.10 15.81
CA GLU A 237 30.47 1.51 15.32
C GLU A 237 30.62 2.26 13.98
N GLU A 238 29.66 2.09 13.08
CA GLU A 238 29.51 2.91 11.87
C GLU A 238 28.10 3.52 11.84
N LEU A 239 27.96 4.64 11.13
CA LEU A 239 26.67 5.28 10.87
C LEU A 239 26.32 5.14 9.40
N ILE A 240 25.14 4.58 9.12
CA ILE A 240 24.52 4.62 7.80
C ILE A 240 23.63 5.85 7.77
N LEU A 241 23.87 6.74 6.82
CA LEU A 241 22.99 7.87 6.51
C LEU A 241 22.24 7.55 5.21
N ALA A 242 20.91 7.62 5.23
CA ALA A 242 20.11 7.65 4.01
C ALA A 242 19.48 9.03 3.86
N PHE A 243 19.56 9.63 2.68
CA PHE A 243 19.03 10.96 2.37
C PHE A 243 18.16 10.89 1.12
N SER A 244 17.05 11.63 1.12
CA SER A 244 16.21 11.83 -0.07
C SER A 244 15.56 13.21 -0.09
N TYR A 245 15.31 13.74 -1.29
CA TYR A 245 14.31 14.78 -1.47
C TYR A 245 12.92 14.15 -1.46
N LEU A 246 11.96 14.81 -0.81
CA LEU A 246 10.61 14.30 -0.52
C LEU A 246 9.51 15.07 -1.26
N ASN A 247 9.86 16.01 -2.13
CA ASN A 247 8.91 16.77 -2.94
C ASN A 247 8.78 16.20 -4.37
N SER A 248 7.57 16.35 -4.92
CA SER A 248 7.19 15.92 -6.27
C SER A 248 7.50 16.94 -7.37
N ASN A 249 7.99 18.14 -7.01
CA ASN A 249 8.11 19.29 -7.91
C ASN A 249 9.44 19.32 -8.67
N TYR A 250 9.75 18.24 -9.40
CA TYR A 250 10.98 18.16 -10.21
C TYR A 250 10.75 17.85 -11.68
N SER A 251 11.82 18.01 -12.46
CA SER A 251 11.74 18.28 -13.90
C SER A 251 11.20 17.10 -14.72
N GLN A 252 10.60 17.41 -15.87
CA GLN A 252 10.24 16.39 -16.87
C GLN A 252 11.48 15.53 -17.19
N PRO A 253 11.36 14.19 -17.18
CA PRO A 253 12.50 13.32 -17.48
C PRO A 253 13.07 13.61 -18.87
N LYS A 254 14.40 13.51 -18.98
CA LYS A 254 15.14 13.71 -20.23
C LYS A 254 15.53 12.35 -20.78
N PHE A 255 15.14 12.08 -22.02
CA PHE A 255 15.39 10.82 -22.72
C PHE A 255 16.38 11.04 -23.87
N ASP A 256 17.48 10.30 -23.90
CA ASP A 256 18.33 10.16 -25.09
C ASP A 256 17.72 9.12 -26.03
N LEU A 257 17.01 9.58 -27.07
CA LEU A 257 16.33 8.68 -28.01
C LEU A 257 17.28 7.83 -28.88
N ASN A 258 18.59 8.05 -28.81
CA ASN A 258 19.58 7.16 -29.40
C ASN A 258 19.83 5.93 -28.50
N ASN A 259 19.59 6.04 -27.20
CA ASN A 259 19.63 4.93 -26.26
C ASN A 259 18.33 4.10 -26.37
N GLU A 260 18.47 2.79 -26.31
CA GLU A 260 17.35 1.83 -26.39
C GLU A 260 16.49 1.82 -25.11
N ILE A 261 17.12 1.96 -23.95
CA ILE A 261 16.47 1.94 -22.64
C ILE A 261 15.71 3.25 -22.39
N ASP A 262 16.26 4.40 -22.80
CA ASP A 262 15.57 5.68 -22.73
C ASP A 262 14.35 5.72 -23.67
N ARG A 263 14.43 5.06 -24.84
CA ARG A 263 13.26 4.86 -25.71
C ARG A 263 12.17 4.05 -25.02
N LEU A 264 12.51 2.94 -24.32
CA LEU A 264 11.54 2.20 -23.51
C LEU A 264 10.92 3.08 -22.42
N SER A 265 11.77 3.79 -21.67
CA SER A 265 11.36 4.59 -20.53
C SER A 265 10.41 5.72 -20.97
N LYS A 266 10.67 6.30 -22.15
CA LYS A 266 9.78 7.28 -22.77
C LYS A 266 8.41 6.70 -23.15
N ILE A 267 8.33 5.47 -23.68
CA ILE A 267 7.05 4.83 -24.03
C ILE A 267 6.16 4.72 -22.79
N GLU A 268 6.68 4.17 -21.70
CA GLU A 268 5.92 4.04 -20.46
C GLU A 268 5.51 5.41 -19.88
N TYR A 269 6.44 6.38 -19.89
CA TYR A 269 6.18 7.74 -19.43
C TYR A 269 5.05 8.43 -20.22
N ASP A 270 5.13 8.43 -21.55
CA ASP A 270 4.16 9.08 -22.43
C ASP A 270 2.76 8.46 -22.28
N VAL A 271 2.68 7.14 -22.13
CA VAL A 271 1.41 6.42 -21.95
C VAL A 271 0.75 6.74 -20.61
N ARG A 272 1.50 6.75 -19.49
CA ARG A 272 0.94 7.14 -18.18
C ARG A 272 0.45 8.59 -18.22
N LYS A 273 1.19 9.49 -18.89
CA LYS A 273 0.78 10.88 -19.12
C LYS A 273 -0.49 10.99 -19.98
N ARG A 274 -0.56 10.28 -21.11
CA ARG A 274 -1.77 10.21 -21.97
C ARG A 274 -2.99 9.72 -21.18
N GLY A 275 -2.81 8.75 -20.28
CA GLY A 275 -3.85 8.28 -19.38
C GLY A 275 -4.50 9.39 -18.54
N ASN A 276 -3.70 10.30 -17.96
CA ASN A 276 -4.23 11.47 -17.22
C ASN A 276 -5.03 12.42 -18.12
N GLU A 277 -4.56 12.65 -19.35
CA GLU A 277 -5.25 13.50 -20.33
C GLU A 277 -6.57 12.88 -20.80
N LEU A 278 -6.63 11.55 -20.93
CA LEU A 278 -7.85 10.80 -21.27
C LEU A 278 -8.89 10.84 -20.14
N VAL A 279 -8.50 10.54 -18.89
CA VAL A 279 -9.44 10.62 -17.74
C VAL A 279 -9.99 12.04 -17.59
N LYS A 280 -9.16 13.07 -17.81
CA LYS A 280 -9.60 14.47 -17.78
C LYS A 280 -10.59 14.83 -18.90
N ARG A 281 -10.55 14.13 -20.04
CA ARG A 281 -11.37 14.43 -21.23
C ARG A 281 -12.67 13.60 -21.27
N TYR A 282 -12.59 12.34 -20.89
CA TYR A 282 -13.65 11.33 -21.09
C TYR A 282 -14.14 10.68 -19.79
N GLU A 283 -13.47 10.92 -18.65
CA GLU A 283 -13.79 10.26 -17.37
C GLU A 283 -13.85 8.72 -17.54
N ASP A 284 -14.98 8.08 -17.27
CA ASP A 284 -15.25 6.66 -17.51
C ASP A 284 -16.20 6.38 -18.70
N ASP A 285 -16.34 7.34 -19.63
CA ASP A 285 -17.08 7.19 -20.91
C ASP A 285 -16.31 6.31 -21.92
N PHE A 286 -16.18 5.04 -21.56
CA PHE A 286 -15.50 4.03 -22.36
C PHE A 286 -16.33 3.60 -23.57
N ALA A 287 -15.65 3.43 -24.70
CA ALA A 287 -16.24 3.03 -25.97
C ALA A 287 -15.85 1.60 -26.41
N PHE A 288 -15.23 0.80 -25.53
CA PHE A 288 -14.75 -0.52 -25.91
C PHE A 288 -15.88 -1.49 -26.26
N THR A 289 -15.66 -2.32 -27.28
CA THR A 289 -16.68 -3.22 -27.81
C THR A 289 -16.94 -4.38 -26.86
N LYS A 290 -18.20 -4.60 -26.46
CA LYS A 290 -18.64 -5.84 -25.79
C LYS A 290 -18.89 -6.98 -26.80
N ALA A 291 -18.01 -7.11 -27.79
CA ALA A 291 -18.16 -8.05 -28.89
C ALA A 291 -17.92 -9.50 -28.42
N ASN A 292 -18.82 -10.40 -28.82
CA ASN A 292 -18.63 -11.83 -28.64
C ASN A 292 -17.90 -12.41 -29.86
N TYR A 293 -16.57 -12.42 -29.79
CA TYR A 293 -15.73 -12.98 -30.84
C TYR A 293 -15.80 -14.52 -30.88
N THR A 294 -15.75 -15.08 -32.09
CA THR A 294 -15.64 -16.52 -32.37
C THR A 294 -14.25 -16.93 -32.87
N LEU A 295 -13.84 -18.18 -32.61
CA LEU A 295 -12.53 -18.67 -33.04
C LEU A 295 -12.38 -18.57 -34.56
N GLY A 296 -11.28 -17.98 -35.03
CA GLY A 296 -11.05 -17.68 -36.43
C GLY A 296 -11.50 -16.28 -36.88
N ASP A 297 -12.17 -15.50 -36.02
CA ASP A 297 -12.46 -14.09 -36.30
C ASP A 297 -11.16 -13.32 -36.52
N GLN A 298 -11.17 -12.40 -37.49
CA GLN A 298 -10.01 -11.56 -37.82
C GLN A 298 -10.29 -10.09 -37.50
N LYS A 299 -9.30 -9.41 -36.93
CA LYS A 299 -9.34 -7.98 -36.65
C LYS A 299 -8.00 -7.33 -36.98
N GLU A 300 -8.08 -6.14 -37.56
CA GLU A 300 -6.93 -5.24 -37.66
C GLU A 300 -6.83 -4.42 -36.37
N PHE A 301 -5.66 -4.46 -35.74
CA PHE A 301 -5.34 -3.68 -34.55
C PHE A 301 -4.33 -2.58 -34.88
N ILE A 302 -4.52 -1.40 -34.30
CA ILE A 302 -3.58 -0.29 -34.34
C ILE A 302 -2.63 -0.44 -33.16
N ILE A 303 -1.31 -0.39 -33.37
CA ILE A 303 -0.33 -0.33 -32.26
C ILE A 303 0.24 1.08 -32.21
N SER A 304 0.59 1.58 -31.02
CA SER A 304 1.24 2.87 -30.87
C SER A 304 2.52 2.93 -31.69
N SER A 305 2.70 4.04 -32.40
CA SER A 305 3.87 4.32 -33.25
C SER A 305 5.19 4.38 -32.50
N ASP A 306 5.16 4.44 -31.17
CA ASP A 306 6.35 4.43 -30.31
C ASP A 306 6.80 3.00 -29.98
N VAL A 307 5.91 2.01 -30.11
CA VAL A 307 6.19 0.58 -29.92
C VAL A 307 6.39 -0.15 -31.26
N LYS A 308 5.46 0.03 -32.20
CA LYS A 308 5.50 -0.58 -33.55
C LYS A 308 4.70 0.30 -34.50
N LYS A 309 5.32 0.77 -35.59
CA LYS A 309 4.67 1.69 -36.56
C LYS A 309 3.83 0.93 -37.58
N ASP A 310 2.86 0.16 -37.10
CA ASP A 310 2.13 -0.77 -37.95
C ASP A 310 0.66 -1.01 -37.55
N LYS A 311 -0.08 -1.55 -38.50
CA LYS A 311 -1.43 -2.12 -38.33
C LYS A 311 -1.32 -3.64 -38.36
N VAL A 312 -1.55 -4.27 -37.22
CA VAL A 312 -1.43 -5.72 -37.08
C VAL A 312 -2.75 -6.40 -37.42
N ASN A 313 -2.76 -7.16 -38.52
CA ASN A 313 -3.88 -8.06 -38.84
C ASN A 313 -3.69 -9.36 -38.05
N ALA A 314 -4.64 -9.66 -37.17
CA ALA A 314 -4.57 -10.80 -36.26
C ALA A 314 -5.83 -11.65 -36.28
N THR A 315 -5.68 -12.93 -35.95
CA THR A 315 -6.77 -13.92 -35.87
C THR A 315 -7.01 -14.34 -34.42
N LEU A 316 -8.26 -14.50 -33.99
CA LEU A 316 -8.61 -15.06 -32.69
C LEU A 316 -8.30 -16.56 -32.67
N MET A 317 -7.17 -16.93 -32.08
CA MET A 317 -6.69 -18.31 -32.03
C MET A 317 -7.18 -19.08 -30.79
N LYS A 318 -7.42 -18.37 -29.69
CA LYS A 318 -7.93 -18.98 -28.44
C LYS A 318 -8.83 -18.04 -27.65
N ALA A 319 -9.78 -18.60 -26.92
CA ALA A 319 -10.69 -17.87 -26.03
C ALA A 319 -10.87 -18.66 -24.72
N GLY A 320 -10.84 -17.94 -23.60
CA GLY A 320 -11.08 -18.45 -22.25
C GLY A 320 -12.46 -18.06 -21.70
N GLU A 321 -12.59 -18.00 -20.38
CA GLU A 321 -13.73 -17.40 -19.69
C GLU A 321 -13.61 -15.87 -19.64
N HIS A 322 -12.41 -15.35 -19.34
CA HIS A 322 -12.14 -13.92 -19.17
C HIS A 322 -11.22 -13.31 -20.24
N ILE A 323 -10.74 -14.11 -21.20
CA ILE A 323 -9.79 -13.68 -22.24
C ILE A 323 -10.19 -14.06 -23.69
N TYR A 324 -9.79 -13.23 -24.64
CA TYR A 324 -9.66 -13.51 -26.08
C TYR A 324 -8.18 -13.33 -26.48
N VAL A 325 -7.55 -14.35 -27.06
CA VAL A 325 -6.14 -14.31 -27.50
C VAL A 325 -6.06 -14.23 -29.02
N PHE A 326 -5.84 -13.02 -29.51
CA PHE A 326 -5.52 -12.74 -30.90
C PHE A 326 -4.03 -12.90 -31.15
N VAL A 327 -3.67 -13.45 -32.31
CA VAL A 327 -2.27 -13.65 -32.73
C VAL A 327 -2.07 -12.94 -34.07
N ASP A 328 -1.02 -12.11 -34.15
CA ASP A 328 -0.55 -11.51 -35.41
C ASP A 328 -0.40 -12.60 -36.48
N ASN A 329 -1.03 -12.42 -37.64
CA ASN A 329 -1.01 -13.40 -38.73
C ASN A 329 0.41 -13.69 -39.27
N ASN A 330 1.40 -12.86 -38.93
CA ASN A 330 2.82 -13.06 -39.25
C ASN A 330 3.58 -13.90 -38.19
N LYS A 331 2.93 -14.30 -37.09
CA LYS A 331 3.53 -15.11 -36.00
C LYS A 331 2.96 -16.52 -35.94
N ASP A 332 3.85 -17.51 -35.93
CA ASP A 332 3.50 -18.91 -35.66
C ASP A 332 3.70 -19.21 -34.16
N ILE A 333 2.59 -19.28 -33.42
CA ILE A 333 2.59 -19.60 -31.99
C ILE A 333 1.95 -20.96 -31.77
N LYS A 334 2.71 -21.87 -31.17
CA LYS A 334 2.27 -23.22 -30.81
C LYS A 334 0.99 -23.20 -29.96
N MET A 335 0.04 -24.06 -30.29
CA MET A 335 -1.25 -24.13 -29.60
C MET A 335 -1.12 -24.41 -28.10
N GLU A 336 -0.13 -25.21 -27.68
CA GLU A 336 0.11 -25.50 -26.27
C GLU A 336 0.48 -24.24 -25.47
N LYS A 337 1.22 -23.30 -26.09
CA LYS A 337 1.55 -21.99 -25.51
C LYS A 337 0.32 -21.09 -25.43
N LEU A 338 -0.62 -21.18 -26.37
CA LEU A 338 -1.90 -20.46 -26.29
C LEU A 338 -2.84 -21.06 -25.24
N ASP A 339 -2.85 -22.39 -25.07
CA ASP A 339 -3.61 -23.09 -24.04
C ASP A 339 -3.12 -22.73 -22.63
N GLU A 340 -1.81 -22.70 -22.41
CA GLU A 340 -1.21 -22.29 -21.14
C GLU A 340 -1.50 -20.81 -20.82
N ILE A 341 -1.40 -19.91 -21.81
CA ILE A 341 -1.75 -18.49 -21.65
C ILE A 341 -3.20 -18.30 -21.18
N VAL A 342 -4.16 -18.99 -21.82
CA VAL A 342 -5.58 -18.90 -21.43
C VAL A 342 -5.80 -19.49 -20.04
N ALA A 343 -5.24 -20.68 -19.78
CA ALA A 343 -5.41 -21.35 -18.50
C ALA A 343 -4.84 -20.53 -17.33
N GLU A 344 -3.66 -19.96 -17.48
CA GLU A 344 -3.03 -19.12 -16.46
C GLU A 344 -3.78 -17.78 -16.28
N PHE A 345 -4.28 -17.17 -17.36
CA PHE A 345 -5.07 -15.96 -17.23
C PHE A 345 -6.37 -16.19 -16.44
N ASP A 346 -7.17 -17.17 -16.84
CA ASP A 346 -8.48 -17.45 -16.23
C ASP A 346 -8.35 -18.01 -14.79
N ASN A 347 -7.38 -18.88 -14.53
CA ASN A 347 -7.27 -19.58 -13.24
C ASN A 347 -6.33 -18.89 -12.21
N VAL A 348 -5.45 -17.99 -12.65
CA VAL A 348 -4.43 -17.36 -11.78
C VAL A 348 -4.49 -15.84 -11.84
N ILE A 349 -4.35 -15.24 -13.04
CA ILE A 349 -4.15 -13.79 -13.17
C ILE A 349 -5.43 -13.02 -12.87
N TYR A 350 -6.51 -13.30 -13.61
CA TYR A 350 -7.81 -12.64 -13.44
C TYR A 350 -8.35 -12.77 -12.01
N PRO A 351 -8.51 -13.98 -11.41
CA PRO A 351 -9.11 -14.09 -10.07
C PRO A 351 -8.30 -13.42 -8.96
N ARG A 352 -6.97 -13.29 -9.11
CA ARG A 352 -6.12 -12.63 -8.11
C ARG A 352 -6.04 -11.11 -8.24
N LEU A 353 -6.13 -10.58 -9.47
CA LEU A 353 -5.99 -9.14 -9.73
C LEU A 353 -7.34 -8.41 -9.79
N THR A 354 -8.42 -9.10 -10.19
CA THR A 354 -9.76 -8.50 -10.34
C THR A 354 -10.57 -8.45 -9.04
N ARG A 355 -10.17 -9.21 -8.01
CA ARG A 355 -10.64 -9.12 -6.60
C ARG A 355 -12.16 -8.91 -6.44
N ALA A 356 -12.94 -9.95 -6.75
CA ALA A 356 -14.41 -9.99 -6.66
C ALA A 356 -15.19 -8.99 -7.53
N LYS A 357 -14.54 -8.04 -8.22
CA LYS A 357 -15.15 -7.25 -9.29
C LYS A 357 -15.36 -8.15 -10.51
N THR A 358 -16.27 -7.74 -11.40
CA THR A 358 -16.39 -8.33 -12.74
C THR A 358 -15.85 -7.34 -13.75
N VAL A 359 -14.77 -7.72 -14.42
CA VAL A 359 -14.24 -7.00 -15.60
C VAL A 359 -14.69 -7.78 -16.83
N ASP A 360 -15.15 -7.07 -17.86
CA ASP A 360 -15.55 -7.69 -19.14
C ASP A 360 -14.38 -8.48 -19.76
N LYS A 361 -14.68 -9.31 -20.76
CA LYS A 361 -13.67 -10.18 -21.37
C LYS A 361 -12.57 -9.34 -22.05
N VAL A 362 -11.32 -9.66 -21.74
CA VAL A 362 -10.14 -8.88 -22.15
C VAL A 362 -9.55 -9.44 -23.44
N VAL A 363 -9.21 -8.58 -24.38
CA VAL A 363 -8.45 -8.93 -25.58
C VAL A 363 -6.95 -8.90 -25.26
N VAL A 364 -6.23 -9.91 -25.70
CA VAL A 364 -4.76 -9.94 -25.68
C VAL A 364 -4.25 -10.15 -27.09
N LEU A 365 -3.45 -9.21 -27.58
CA LEU A 365 -2.76 -9.36 -28.86
C LEU A 365 -1.33 -9.85 -28.65
N LEU A 366 -1.01 -11.02 -29.22
CA LEU A 366 0.34 -11.54 -29.33
C LEU A 366 0.96 -11.11 -30.67
N THR A 367 1.96 -10.24 -30.61
CA THR A 367 2.68 -9.61 -31.75
C THR A 367 4.19 -9.52 -31.44
N ASP A 368 5.04 -9.15 -32.39
CA ASP A 368 6.33 -8.52 -32.05
C ASP A 368 6.19 -7.01 -31.85
N PHE A 369 7.28 -6.40 -31.39
CA PHE A 369 7.44 -4.98 -31.14
C PHE A 369 8.74 -4.46 -31.80
N ASP A 370 8.95 -4.78 -33.08
CA ASP A 370 10.08 -4.30 -33.93
C ASP A 370 11.45 -4.31 -33.22
N ASP A 371 11.87 -5.49 -32.73
CA ASP A 371 13.09 -5.75 -31.93
C ASP A 371 13.21 -5.03 -30.57
N LEU A 372 12.24 -4.21 -30.15
CA LEU A 372 12.29 -3.54 -28.84
C LEU A 372 12.33 -4.54 -27.66
N PRO A 373 13.09 -4.25 -26.59
CA PRO A 373 13.12 -5.05 -25.37
C PRO A 373 11.81 -5.02 -24.54
N VAL A 374 10.76 -4.33 -25.02
CA VAL A 374 9.41 -4.41 -24.46
C VAL A 374 8.93 -5.86 -24.41
N THR A 375 8.26 -6.23 -23.32
CA THR A 375 7.71 -7.59 -23.11
C THR A 375 6.18 -7.62 -23.16
N GLY A 376 5.54 -6.50 -22.81
CA GLY A 376 4.12 -6.24 -22.99
C GLY A 376 3.85 -4.73 -22.92
N TYR A 377 2.66 -4.31 -23.32
CA TYR A 377 2.25 -2.91 -23.44
C TYR A 377 0.73 -2.75 -23.22
N PHE A 378 0.30 -1.60 -22.69
CA PHE A 378 -1.11 -1.24 -22.51
C PHE A 378 -1.30 0.27 -22.74
N ASP A 379 -2.06 0.65 -23.78
CA ASP A 379 -2.46 2.04 -24.01
C ASP A 379 -3.91 2.27 -23.52
N PRO A 380 -4.16 3.15 -22.53
CA PRO A 380 -5.52 3.48 -22.10
C PRO A 380 -6.37 4.11 -23.22
N ALA A 381 -5.77 4.61 -24.29
CA ALA A 381 -6.48 5.13 -25.44
C ALA A 381 -7.33 4.10 -26.18
N ASP A 382 -6.98 2.82 -26.10
CA ASP A 382 -7.76 1.75 -26.72
C ASP A 382 -9.15 1.60 -26.11
N LEU A 383 -9.39 2.17 -24.93
CA LEU A 383 -10.68 2.12 -24.25
C LEU A 383 -11.68 3.20 -24.74
N TYR A 384 -11.24 4.18 -25.54
CA TYR A 384 -12.04 5.37 -25.89
C TYR A 384 -12.32 5.51 -27.39
N ALA A 385 -13.42 6.20 -27.71
CA ALA A 385 -13.88 6.42 -29.08
C ALA A 385 -12.88 7.29 -29.85
N ASN A 386 -12.45 6.80 -31.02
CA ASN A 386 -11.52 7.48 -31.95
C ASN A 386 -10.09 7.73 -31.41
N GLU A 387 -9.72 7.20 -30.24
CA GLU A 387 -8.38 7.36 -29.64
C GLU A 387 -7.46 6.16 -29.88
N GLY A 388 -8.04 4.97 -30.07
CA GLY A 388 -7.36 3.69 -30.28
C GLY A 388 -8.31 2.60 -30.82
N ASN A 389 -8.10 1.35 -30.42
CA ASN A 389 -8.76 0.15 -30.95
C ASN A 389 -10.23 -0.05 -30.56
N GLN A 390 -10.73 0.72 -29.59
CA GLN A 390 -12.06 0.54 -28.98
C GLN A 390 -12.23 -0.90 -28.45
N GLU A 391 -11.24 -1.37 -27.69
CA GLU A 391 -11.19 -2.68 -27.07
C GLU A 391 -10.65 -2.61 -25.66
N LEU A 392 -11.14 -3.52 -24.81
CA LEU A 392 -10.54 -3.80 -23.53
C LEU A 392 -9.29 -4.67 -23.76
N ILE A 393 -8.19 -4.05 -24.21
CA ILE A 393 -7.01 -4.74 -24.77
C ILE A 393 -5.72 -4.47 -24.00
N PHE A 394 -4.81 -5.44 -24.00
CA PHE A 394 -3.37 -5.20 -23.84
C PHE A 394 -2.56 -6.12 -24.78
N TYR A 395 -1.26 -5.83 -24.90
CA TYR A 395 -0.37 -6.39 -25.90
C TYR A 395 0.78 -7.14 -25.24
N LEU A 396 1.23 -8.26 -25.83
CA LEU A 396 2.39 -9.01 -25.36
C LEU A 396 3.33 -9.38 -26.51
N ASN A 397 4.63 -9.36 -26.23
CA ASN A 397 5.65 -9.75 -27.19
C ASN A 397 5.70 -11.29 -27.32
N ALA A 398 5.18 -11.79 -28.44
CA ALA A 398 5.00 -13.21 -28.74
C ALA A 398 6.30 -14.03 -28.62
N ASP A 399 7.45 -13.43 -28.90
CA ASP A 399 8.75 -14.13 -28.98
C ASP A 399 9.42 -14.35 -27.61
N ARG A 400 8.74 -13.99 -26.52
CA ARG A 400 9.23 -14.19 -25.14
C ARG A 400 8.96 -15.60 -24.59
N SER A 401 9.74 -15.95 -23.56
CA SER A 401 9.56 -17.19 -22.78
C SER A 401 8.19 -17.21 -22.09
N MET A 402 7.68 -18.40 -21.74
CA MET A 402 6.37 -18.50 -21.09
C MET A 402 6.30 -17.71 -19.77
N ASN A 403 7.26 -17.89 -18.86
CA ASN A 403 7.24 -17.15 -17.61
C ASN A 403 7.37 -15.63 -17.82
N THR A 404 8.17 -15.19 -18.80
CA THR A 404 8.23 -13.77 -19.19
C THR A 404 6.86 -13.27 -19.67
N LEU A 405 6.16 -14.03 -20.52
CA LEU A 405 4.82 -13.66 -21.00
C LEU A 405 3.81 -13.55 -19.86
N LEU A 406 3.77 -14.53 -18.95
CA LEU A 406 2.82 -14.54 -17.82
C LEU A 406 3.14 -13.43 -16.80
N THR A 407 4.43 -13.13 -16.60
CA THR A 407 4.90 -11.95 -15.86
C THR A 407 4.35 -10.66 -16.48
N SER A 408 4.61 -10.44 -17.78
CA SER A 408 4.15 -9.25 -18.49
C SER A 408 2.62 -9.19 -18.59
N MET A 409 1.93 -10.33 -18.71
CA MET A 409 0.47 -10.42 -18.69
C MET A 409 -0.11 -9.96 -17.36
N SER A 410 0.49 -10.37 -16.24
CA SER A 410 0.09 -9.91 -14.91
C SER A 410 0.29 -8.41 -14.73
N HIS A 411 1.42 -7.89 -15.25
CA HIS A 411 1.79 -6.48 -15.20
C HIS A 411 0.83 -5.60 -16.02
N GLN A 412 0.63 -5.92 -17.30
CA GLN A 412 -0.22 -5.15 -18.20
C GLN A 412 -1.70 -5.23 -17.84
N TYR A 413 -2.16 -6.39 -17.34
CA TYR A 413 -3.53 -6.49 -16.84
C TYR A 413 -3.76 -5.65 -15.58
N GLN A 414 -2.78 -5.54 -14.69
CA GLN A 414 -2.88 -4.66 -13.53
C GLN A 414 -2.98 -3.18 -13.92
N HIS A 415 -2.24 -2.70 -14.94
CA HIS A 415 -2.41 -1.34 -15.45
C HIS A 415 -3.79 -1.09 -16.03
N LEU A 416 -4.35 -2.07 -16.76
CA LEU A 416 -5.70 -2.00 -17.31
C LEU A 416 -6.74 -1.90 -16.17
N VAL A 417 -6.69 -2.77 -15.17
CA VAL A 417 -7.61 -2.72 -14.02
C VAL A 417 -7.45 -1.42 -13.22
N PHE A 418 -6.22 -0.98 -12.96
CA PHE A 418 -5.94 0.28 -12.28
C PHE A 418 -6.51 1.47 -13.04
N PHE A 419 -6.36 1.51 -14.38
CA PHE A 419 -6.89 2.59 -15.20
C PHE A 419 -8.42 2.61 -15.22
N LEU A 420 -9.08 1.45 -15.27
CA LEU A 420 -10.55 1.36 -15.18
C LEU A 420 -11.09 1.94 -13.86
N ASP A 421 -10.44 1.65 -12.73
CA ASP A 421 -10.85 2.19 -11.43
C ASP A 421 -10.53 3.70 -11.32
N LYS A 422 -9.34 4.13 -11.78
CA LYS A 422 -8.92 5.53 -11.83
C LYS A 422 -9.89 6.41 -12.62
N ALA A 423 -10.33 5.95 -13.78
CA ALA A 423 -11.28 6.63 -14.65
C ALA A 423 -12.64 6.84 -13.96
N LYS A 424 -13.19 5.78 -13.35
CA LYS A 424 -14.44 5.82 -12.56
C LYS A 424 -14.33 6.75 -11.35
N ALA A 425 -13.16 6.77 -10.70
CA ALA A 425 -12.84 7.69 -9.63
C ALA A 425 -12.54 9.12 -10.11
N LYS A 426 -12.51 9.37 -11.43
CA LYS A 426 -12.20 10.65 -12.09
C LYS A 426 -10.84 11.23 -11.67
N ARG A 427 -9.92 10.36 -11.27
CA ARG A 427 -8.65 10.72 -10.64
C ARG A 427 -7.62 11.16 -11.68
N THR A 428 -7.23 12.42 -11.62
CA THR A 428 -6.24 13.05 -12.52
C THR A 428 -4.91 13.39 -11.82
N ALA A 429 -4.74 12.92 -10.58
CA ALA A 429 -3.52 13.04 -9.77
C ALA A 429 -2.30 12.36 -10.41
N ASN A 430 -1.09 12.74 -9.99
CA ASN A 430 0.12 12.00 -10.37
C ASN A 430 0.24 10.69 -9.57
N ASP A 431 -0.13 9.60 -10.23
CA ASP A 431 -0.23 8.25 -9.67
C ASP A 431 0.59 7.21 -10.45
N ALA A 432 1.31 7.62 -11.50
CA ALA A 432 2.09 6.73 -12.35
C ALA A 432 3.10 5.87 -11.56
N TRP A 433 3.58 6.41 -10.44
CA TRP A 433 4.48 5.72 -9.53
C TRP A 433 3.83 4.56 -8.76
N ILE A 434 2.58 4.73 -8.31
CA ILE A 434 1.87 3.67 -7.60
C ILE A 434 1.25 2.68 -8.59
N ASP A 435 0.79 3.13 -9.75
CA ASP A 435 0.35 2.27 -10.86
C ASP A 435 1.48 1.28 -11.23
N GLN A 436 2.69 1.80 -11.47
CA GLN A 436 3.85 0.95 -11.75
C GLN A 436 4.21 0.02 -10.58
N GLY A 437 4.19 0.52 -9.34
CA GLY A 437 4.47 -0.31 -8.17
C GLY A 437 3.47 -1.46 -8.00
N LEU A 438 2.17 -1.20 -8.19
CA LEU A 438 1.12 -2.21 -8.16
C LEU A 438 1.25 -3.20 -9.32
N ALA A 439 1.61 -2.72 -10.52
CA ALA A 439 1.85 -3.59 -11.66
C ALA A 439 3.08 -4.50 -11.47
N GLN A 440 4.11 -4.08 -10.72
CA GLN A 440 5.22 -4.97 -10.32
C GLN A 440 4.81 -5.93 -9.19
N LEU A 441 3.97 -5.48 -8.25
CA LEU A 441 3.40 -6.31 -7.18
C LEU A 441 2.46 -7.40 -7.75
N ALA A 442 1.73 -7.12 -8.82
CA ALA A 442 0.84 -8.07 -9.49
C ALA A 442 1.57 -9.36 -9.91
N GLN A 443 2.78 -9.24 -10.46
CA GLN A 443 3.63 -10.37 -10.88
C GLN A 443 4.03 -11.28 -9.71
N ARG A 444 4.15 -10.70 -8.50
CA ARG A 444 4.40 -11.42 -7.24
C ARG A 444 3.15 -12.14 -6.76
N ILE A 445 2.02 -11.43 -6.76
CA ILE A 445 0.71 -11.95 -6.35
C ILE A 445 0.30 -13.14 -7.23
N THR A 446 0.63 -13.13 -8.53
CA THR A 446 0.36 -14.26 -9.43
C THR A 446 1.40 -15.38 -9.35
N GLY A 447 2.63 -15.09 -8.89
CA GLY A 447 3.66 -16.10 -8.61
C GLY A 447 4.63 -16.38 -9.77
N TYR A 448 4.73 -15.45 -10.72
CA TYR A 448 5.69 -15.54 -11.82
C TYR A 448 7.05 -14.93 -11.47
N ILE A 449 7.13 -14.15 -10.38
CA ILE A 449 8.38 -13.61 -9.83
C ILE A 449 8.54 -14.02 -8.36
N ASP A 450 9.76 -14.49 -8.06
CA ASP A 450 10.30 -14.66 -6.73
C ASP A 450 11.09 -13.38 -6.38
N TYR A 451 10.73 -12.74 -5.25
CA TYR A 451 11.29 -11.45 -4.82
C TYR A 451 12.63 -11.58 -4.08
N GLU A 452 13.07 -12.81 -3.78
CA GLU A 452 14.41 -13.11 -3.27
C GLU A 452 15.35 -13.51 -4.42
N ALA A 453 14.80 -14.17 -5.44
CA ALA A 453 15.57 -14.61 -6.61
C ALA A 453 16.20 -13.44 -7.38
N ARG A 454 17.51 -13.54 -7.60
CA ARG A 454 18.26 -12.66 -8.51
C ARG A 454 18.12 -13.15 -9.96
N GLY A 455 18.25 -12.23 -10.91
CA GLY A 455 18.09 -12.51 -12.35
C GLY A 455 16.82 -11.89 -12.91
N TRP A 456 16.47 -12.19 -14.15
CA TRP A 456 15.31 -11.60 -14.85
C TRP A 456 14.10 -12.54 -14.86
N SER A 457 12.95 -12.05 -15.34
CA SER A 457 11.66 -12.78 -15.30
C SER A 457 11.68 -14.14 -16.01
N SER A 458 12.56 -14.37 -16.99
CA SER A 458 12.74 -15.69 -17.61
C SER A 458 13.26 -16.77 -16.63
N GLN A 459 13.84 -16.34 -15.51
CA GLN A 459 14.36 -17.17 -14.41
C GLN A 459 13.50 -17.05 -13.14
N LYS A 460 12.31 -16.41 -13.23
CA LYS A 460 11.50 -15.91 -12.10
C LYS A 460 12.21 -14.86 -11.20
N GLY A 461 13.34 -14.30 -11.62
CA GLY A 461 14.12 -13.37 -10.80
C GLY A 461 13.61 -11.93 -10.83
N ASN A 462 13.83 -11.21 -9.73
CA ASN A 462 13.50 -9.80 -9.53
C ASN A 462 14.64 -8.87 -10.00
N GLY A 463 14.80 -8.75 -11.32
CA GLY A 463 15.91 -8.03 -11.95
C GLY A 463 15.87 -6.52 -11.72
N TRP A 464 14.67 -5.93 -11.71
CA TRP A 464 14.48 -4.50 -11.44
C TRP A 464 14.88 -4.09 -10.03
N VAL A 465 14.93 -5.01 -9.06
CA VAL A 465 15.50 -4.73 -7.72
C VAL A 465 17.01 -5.01 -7.68
N TYR A 466 17.45 -6.20 -8.12
CA TYR A 466 18.81 -6.69 -7.83
C TYR A 466 19.86 -6.53 -8.93
N ASP A 467 19.47 -6.31 -10.18
CA ASP A 467 20.42 -6.28 -11.30
C ASP A 467 21.53 -5.22 -11.08
N LYS A 468 22.75 -5.55 -11.50
CA LYS A 468 23.94 -4.74 -11.21
C LYS A 468 23.95 -3.41 -11.97
N GLU A 469 23.39 -3.40 -13.17
CA GLU A 469 23.38 -2.26 -14.08
C GLU A 469 22.04 -1.53 -14.04
N PHE A 470 20.93 -2.29 -13.99
CA PHE A 470 19.56 -1.77 -14.12
C PHE A 470 18.70 -1.90 -12.87
N GLY A 471 19.17 -2.59 -11.83
CA GLY A 471 18.42 -2.80 -10.59
C GLY A 471 18.45 -1.58 -9.67
N TYR A 472 17.33 -1.31 -8.99
CA TYR A 472 17.17 -0.18 -8.07
C TYR A 472 18.25 -0.14 -7.00
N LEU A 473 18.56 -1.26 -6.35
CA LEU A 473 19.53 -1.28 -5.24
C LEU A 473 20.94 -0.86 -5.67
N ASN A 474 21.28 -0.95 -6.96
CA ASN A 474 22.56 -0.46 -7.50
C ASN A 474 22.50 0.98 -8.05
N ASN A 475 21.31 1.57 -8.10
CA ASN A 475 20.98 2.81 -8.82
C ASN A 475 20.08 3.76 -8.02
N THR A 476 20.00 3.64 -6.69
CA THR A 476 19.02 4.35 -5.85
C THR A 476 19.11 5.88 -5.98
N THR A 477 20.27 6.43 -6.31
CA THR A 477 20.50 7.87 -6.51
C THR A 477 20.04 8.41 -7.87
N LYS A 478 19.68 7.53 -8.82
CA LYS A 478 19.29 7.91 -10.19
C LYS A 478 17.80 8.18 -10.35
N VAL A 479 16.96 7.68 -9.44
CA VAL A 479 15.49 7.67 -9.60
C VAL A 479 14.80 8.19 -8.36
N ASN A 480 13.84 9.10 -8.55
CA ASN A 480 12.93 9.56 -7.51
C ASN A 480 11.62 8.77 -7.60
N LEU A 481 11.22 8.08 -6.53
CA LEU A 481 9.98 7.29 -6.51
C LEU A 481 8.73 8.12 -6.86
N LEU A 482 8.70 9.42 -6.55
CA LEU A 482 7.53 10.28 -6.80
C LEU A 482 7.51 10.89 -8.22
N ASN A 483 8.62 10.79 -8.96
CA ASN A 483 8.76 11.29 -10.33
C ASN A 483 8.95 10.10 -11.28
N HIS A 484 7.85 9.57 -11.83
CA HIS A 484 7.89 8.46 -12.76
C HIS A 484 8.69 8.82 -14.02
N ASP A 485 9.82 8.15 -14.24
CA ASP A 485 10.68 8.33 -15.42
C ASP A 485 10.59 7.16 -16.42
N GLY A 486 9.85 6.09 -16.09
CA GLY A 486 9.70 4.87 -16.90
C GLY A 486 10.89 3.91 -16.86
N SER A 487 11.92 4.18 -16.07
CA SER A 487 13.16 3.40 -16.07
C SER A 487 13.06 2.06 -15.30
N LEU A 488 14.00 1.16 -15.57
CA LEU A 488 14.11 -0.11 -14.83
C LEU A 488 14.44 0.07 -13.33
N PRO A 489 15.36 0.97 -12.92
CA PRO A 489 15.55 1.28 -11.50
C PRO A 489 14.32 1.89 -10.84
N PHE A 490 13.52 2.69 -11.57
CA PHE A 490 12.26 3.22 -11.06
C PHE A 490 11.22 2.11 -10.83
N SER A 491 11.15 1.15 -11.75
CA SER A 491 10.33 -0.07 -11.58
C SER A 491 10.77 -0.88 -10.35
N GLY A 492 12.06 -0.90 -10.02
CA GLY A 492 12.59 -1.45 -8.77
C GLY A 492 12.16 -0.69 -7.52
N ALA A 493 12.28 0.64 -7.53
CA ALA A 493 11.87 1.50 -6.41
C ALA A 493 10.38 1.32 -6.09
N SER A 494 9.53 1.42 -7.11
CA SER A 494 8.07 1.31 -7.00
C SER A 494 7.61 -0.10 -6.62
N SER A 495 8.28 -1.15 -7.12
CA SER A 495 8.07 -2.56 -6.71
C SER A 495 8.32 -2.78 -5.22
N LEU A 496 9.43 -2.25 -4.68
CA LEU A 496 9.73 -2.33 -3.25
C LEU A 496 8.73 -1.50 -2.42
N PHE A 497 8.39 -0.28 -2.85
CA PHE A 497 7.46 0.56 -2.09
C PHE A 497 6.04 -0.04 -2.05
N ALA A 498 5.52 -0.55 -3.17
CA ALA A 498 4.21 -1.21 -3.19
C ALA A 498 4.19 -2.50 -2.34
N SER A 499 5.30 -3.24 -2.31
CA SER A 499 5.45 -4.40 -1.41
C SER A 499 5.47 -3.96 0.06
N TYR A 500 6.25 -2.94 0.40
CA TYR A 500 6.27 -2.35 1.74
C TYR A 500 4.87 -1.89 2.18
N LEU A 501 4.12 -1.17 1.32
CA LEU A 501 2.77 -0.71 1.66
C LEU A 501 1.79 -1.86 1.92
N VAL A 502 1.78 -2.92 1.09
CA VAL A 502 0.83 -4.03 1.27
C VAL A 502 1.20 -4.91 2.47
N GLU A 503 2.48 -4.99 2.82
CA GLU A 503 2.95 -5.80 3.95
C GLU A 503 2.76 -5.10 5.30
N GLN A 504 2.96 -3.77 5.36
CA GLN A 504 2.81 -2.99 6.59
C GLN A 504 1.37 -2.56 6.87
N TYR A 505 0.56 -2.31 5.83
CA TYR A 505 -0.79 -1.75 5.96
C TYR A 505 -1.89 -2.61 5.31
N GLY A 506 -1.52 -3.74 4.71
CA GLY A 506 -2.46 -4.72 4.19
C GLY A 506 -3.08 -4.38 2.82
N ALA A 507 -3.82 -5.34 2.27
CA ALA A 507 -4.47 -5.20 0.96
C ALA A 507 -5.57 -4.13 0.92
N GLY A 508 -6.12 -3.71 2.08
CA GLY A 508 -7.16 -2.69 2.18
C GLY A 508 -6.66 -1.30 1.77
N LEU A 509 -5.42 -0.93 2.12
CA LEU A 509 -4.79 0.29 1.62
C LEU A 509 -4.69 0.28 0.09
N ILE A 510 -4.32 -0.86 -0.50
CA ILE A 510 -4.19 -1.00 -1.95
C ILE A 510 -5.54 -0.84 -2.65
N GLU A 511 -6.61 -1.40 -2.08
CA GLU A 511 -7.97 -1.22 -2.59
C GLU A 511 -8.43 0.25 -2.52
N MET A 512 -8.16 0.93 -1.40
CA MET A 512 -8.43 2.37 -1.26
C MET A 512 -7.65 3.22 -2.26
N ILE A 513 -6.37 2.92 -2.52
CA ILE A 513 -5.56 3.60 -3.53
C ILE A 513 -6.15 3.44 -4.94
N MET A 514 -6.62 2.24 -5.28
CA MET A 514 -7.20 1.98 -6.61
C MET A 514 -8.53 2.74 -6.79
N LEU A 515 -9.41 2.69 -5.78
CA LEU A 515 -10.79 3.20 -5.85
C LEU A 515 -10.96 4.70 -5.56
N SER A 516 -10.02 5.33 -4.84
CA SER A 516 -10.15 6.72 -4.40
C SER A 516 -9.99 7.71 -5.56
N SER A 517 -10.68 8.85 -5.45
CA SER A 517 -10.47 10.03 -6.29
C SER A 517 -9.30 10.92 -5.82
N GLN A 518 -8.86 10.75 -4.56
CA GLN A 518 -7.75 11.51 -3.95
C GLN A 518 -6.37 11.07 -4.46
N GLU A 519 -5.36 11.92 -4.33
CA GLU A 519 -3.98 11.55 -4.65
C GLU A 519 -3.50 10.36 -3.80
N PRO A 520 -2.73 9.39 -4.35
CA PRO A 520 -2.36 8.18 -3.60
C PRO A 520 -1.57 8.45 -2.31
N SER A 521 -0.75 9.49 -2.27
CA SER A 521 -0.08 9.98 -1.06
C SER A 521 -1.09 10.32 0.04
N LYS A 522 -2.14 11.09 -0.31
CA LYS A 522 -3.19 11.49 0.61
C LYS A 522 -4.04 10.29 1.08
N VAL A 523 -4.28 9.31 0.22
CA VAL A 523 -4.95 8.05 0.60
C VAL A 523 -4.11 7.27 1.62
N ILE A 524 -2.78 7.24 1.46
CA ILE A 524 -1.87 6.61 2.42
C ILE A 524 -1.90 7.36 3.76
N GLU A 525 -1.92 8.70 3.75
CA GLU A 525 -2.04 9.51 4.97
C GLU A 525 -3.35 9.23 5.73
N ASP A 526 -4.48 9.33 5.04
CA ASP A 526 -5.81 9.14 5.63
C ASP A 526 -5.99 7.72 6.19
N TYR A 527 -5.43 6.70 5.52
CA TYR A 527 -5.52 5.30 5.95
C TYR A 527 -4.58 4.96 7.12
N THR A 528 -3.37 5.54 7.16
CA THR A 528 -2.36 5.20 8.16
C THR A 528 -2.33 6.13 9.37
N GLY A 529 -2.90 7.34 9.26
CA GLY A 529 -2.77 8.40 10.27
C GLY A 529 -1.36 8.99 10.37
N LEU A 530 -0.50 8.76 9.36
CA LEU A 530 0.88 9.25 9.29
C LEU A 530 1.05 10.17 8.07
N ASP A 531 1.83 11.24 8.19
CA ASP A 531 2.26 12.05 7.03
C ASP A 531 2.97 11.16 5.99
N PHE A 532 2.75 11.40 4.69
CA PHE A 532 3.32 10.56 3.64
C PHE A 532 4.86 10.52 3.69
N SER A 533 5.50 11.63 4.07
CA SER A 533 6.94 11.75 4.30
C SER A 533 7.42 10.73 5.32
N ARG A 534 6.63 10.46 6.37
CA ARG A 534 6.97 9.48 7.41
C ARG A 534 6.87 8.05 6.88
N VAL A 535 5.86 7.74 6.08
CA VAL A 535 5.73 6.42 5.43
C VAL A 535 6.89 6.18 4.45
N TYR A 536 7.27 7.21 3.70
CA TYR A 536 8.44 7.19 2.80
C TYR A 536 9.76 6.96 3.56
N LEU A 537 9.98 7.67 4.67
CA LEU A 537 11.17 7.51 5.52
C LEU A 537 11.26 6.11 6.14
N ASN A 538 10.14 5.51 6.54
CA ASN A 538 10.13 4.14 7.03
C ASN A 538 10.51 3.13 5.93
N TRP A 539 9.99 3.28 4.70
CA TRP A 539 10.41 2.46 3.56
C TRP A 539 11.89 2.64 3.22
N MET A 540 12.38 3.89 3.19
CA MET A 540 13.80 4.19 2.99
C MET A 540 14.68 3.54 4.07
N THR A 541 14.19 3.49 5.31
CA THR A 541 14.84 2.74 6.40
C THR A 541 14.81 1.24 6.10
N ALA A 542 13.66 0.68 5.75
CA ALA A 542 13.48 -0.75 5.48
C ALA A 542 14.42 -1.27 4.39
N ASN A 543 14.61 -0.51 3.30
CA ASN A 543 15.52 -0.86 2.21
C ASN A 543 16.96 -1.18 2.65
N VAL A 544 17.42 -0.63 3.77
CA VAL A 544 18.77 -0.89 4.31
C VAL A 544 18.76 -1.63 5.65
N ALA A 545 17.65 -1.57 6.39
CA ALA A 545 17.50 -2.14 7.72
C ALA A 545 16.94 -3.57 7.77
N ASP A 546 16.30 -4.04 6.71
CA ASP A 546 15.61 -5.33 6.65
C ASP A 546 16.40 -6.50 7.27
N ASN A 547 17.67 -6.60 6.86
CA ASN A 547 18.62 -7.62 7.33
C ASN A 547 19.65 -7.11 8.35
N LEU A 548 19.42 -5.94 8.97
CA LEU A 548 20.25 -5.43 10.06
C LEU A 548 19.77 -5.96 11.41
N VAL A 549 20.49 -6.92 11.99
CA VAL A 549 20.25 -7.46 13.35
C VAL A 549 20.20 -6.37 14.44
N ALA A 550 20.83 -5.21 14.21
CA ALA A 550 20.78 -4.06 15.11
C ALA A 550 19.45 -3.28 15.08
N VAL A 551 18.63 -3.47 14.05
CA VAL A 551 17.33 -2.83 13.84
C VAL A 551 16.25 -3.90 13.82
N ASN A 552 15.60 -4.13 14.96
CA ASN A 552 14.64 -5.23 15.12
C ASN A 552 13.17 -4.78 15.15
N ASN A 553 12.79 -3.79 14.34
CA ASN A 553 11.37 -3.54 14.09
C ASN A 553 10.86 -4.41 12.95
N ASP A 554 9.54 -4.59 12.93
CA ASP A 554 8.80 -5.09 11.78
C ASP A 554 8.47 -3.96 10.80
N ILE A 555 8.34 -2.69 11.26
CA ILE A 555 8.11 -1.51 10.38
C ILE A 555 9.30 -1.16 9.47
N TYR A 556 10.45 -1.77 9.71
CA TYR A 556 11.69 -1.59 8.94
C TYR A 556 12.12 -2.88 8.24
N LYS A 557 11.18 -3.80 8.00
CA LYS A 557 11.39 -5.09 7.36
C LYS A 557 10.35 -5.36 6.28
N TYR A 558 10.71 -6.27 5.39
CA TYR A 558 9.79 -6.98 4.52
C TYR A 558 9.40 -8.28 5.24
N SER A 559 8.10 -8.49 5.39
CA SER A 559 7.51 -9.59 6.19
C SER A 559 7.50 -10.93 5.46
N SER A 560 7.63 -10.89 4.14
CA SER A 560 7.32 -12.01 3.24
C SER A 560 8.34 -12.24 2.12
N PHE A 561 9.49 -11.58 2.22
CA PHE A 561 10.74 -11.88 1.52
C PHE A 561 11.90 -11.16 2.24
N GLU A 562 13.12 -11.68 2.18
CA GLU A 562 14.31 -10.99 2.69
C GLU A 562 15.06 -10.25 1.56
N LEU A 563 15.53 -9.02 1.81
CA LEU A 563 16.36 -8.26 0.87
C LEU A 563 17.77 -8.83 0.79
N ASN A 564 18.02 -9.59 -0.29
CA ASN A 564 19.27 -10.32 -0.52
C ASN A 564 20.51 -9.45 -0.80
N GLN A 565 20.43 -8.12 -0.68
CA GLN A 565 21.56 -7.19 -0.58
C GLN A 565 21.09 -5.82 -0.05
N MET A 566 21.99 -5.07 0.58
CA MET A 566 21.77 -3.65 0.85
C MET A 566 21.86 -2.80 -0.44
N PRO A 567 21.29 -1.59 -0.45
CA PRO A 567 21.58 -0.57 -1.43
C PRO A 567 23.08 -0.30 -1.56
N LYS A 568 23.49 0.08 -2.77
CA LYS A 568 24.85 0.54 -3.06
C LYS A 568 25.10 1.88 -2.37
N PHE A 569 26.05 1.87 -1.43
CA PHE A 569 26.51 3.09 -0.78
C PHE A 569 27.29 4.00 -1.73
N VAL A 570 27.18 5.33 -1.54
CA VAL A 570 27.83 6.37 -2.34
C VAL A 570 28.76 7.24 -1.49
N GLU A 571 29.81 7.77 -2.12
CA GLU A 571 30.85 8.55 -1.46
C GLU A 571 30.46 10.03 -1.36
N GLY A 572 30.02 10.47 -0.17
CA GLY A 572 30.15 11.85 0.35
C GLY A 572 29.49 13.01 -0.42
N LYS A 573 28.87 12.79 -1.58
CA LYS A 573 28.22 13.83 -2.39
C LYS A 573 26.78 13.46 -2.71
N ILE A 574 25.86 14.32 -2.30
CA ILE A 574 24.44 14.21 -2.60
C ILE A 574 24.16 14.97 -3.89
N ILE A 575 24.04 14.21 -4.99
CA ILE A 575 23.78 14.72 -6.34
C ILE A 575 22.71 13.84 -6.97
N GLY A 576 21.63 14.45 -7.49
CA GLY A 576 20.51 13.75 -8.11
C GLY A 576 19.28 13.66 -7.21
N GLU A 577 18.18 13.15 -7.78
CA GLU A 577 16.82 13.23 -7.20
C GLU A 577 16.42 11.98 -6.39
N GLY A 578 17.25 10.94 -6.35
CA GLY A 578 16.95 9.67 -5.67
C GLY A 578 17.38 9.59 -4.21
N ILE A 579 17.56 8.37 -3.71
CA ILE A 579 18.00 8.08 -2.34
C ILE A 579 19.51 7.81 -2.30
N HIS A 580 20.23 8.59 -1.48
CA HIS A 580 21.67 8.46 -1.23
C HIS A 580 21.92 7.74 0.08
N TYR A 581 22.34 6.48 0.01
CA TYR A 581 22.85 5.73 1.17
C TYR A 581 24.35 5.97 1.29
N ILE A 582 24.82 6.42 2.45
CA ILE A 582 26.22 6.76 2.73
C ILE A 582 26.64 6.03 4.01
N LYS A 583 27.83 5.42 4.00
CA LYS A 583 28.48 4.93 5.23
C LYS A 583 29.43 5.99 5.75
N LEU A 584 29.44 6.18 7.06
CA LEU A 584 30.24 7.19 7.75
C LEU A 584 30.95 6.54 8.95
N ASP A 585 32.26 6.69 8.97
CA ASP A 585 33.11 6.22 10.07
C ASP A 585 33.41 7.32 11.10
N ALA A 586 33.64 6.93 12.36
CA ALA A 586 33.93 7.85 13.48
C ALA A 586 35.12 8.81 13.25
N ASN A 587 36.03 8.46 12.33
CA ASN A 587 37.23 9.24 11.99
C ASN A 587 37.11 10.02 10.66
N GLU A 588 35.97 9.93 9.97
CA GLU A 588 35.76 10.62 8.70
C GLU A 588 35.12 11.99 8.93
N GLY A 589 35.70 13.03 8.31
CA GLY A 589 35.12 14.37 8.31
C GLY A 589 33.88 14.41 7.44
N PHE A 590 32.69 14.44 8.04
CA PHE A 590 31.44 14.60 7.32
C PHE A 590 31.21 16.06 6.90
N ASN A 591 30.96 16.29 5.61
CA ASN A 591 30.56 17.59 5.09
C ASN A 591 29.39 17.43 4.12
N LEU A 592 28.17 17.70 4.60
CA LEU A 592 26.94 17.63 3.82
C LEU A 592 26.72 18.93 3.04
N ASN A 593 27.43 19.08 1.91
CA ASN A 593 27.12 20.14 0.97
C ASN A 593 25.90 19.73 0.12
N LEU A 594 24.79 20.42 0.30
CA LEU A 594 23.69 20.41 -0.66
C LEU A 594 23.93 21.47 -1.76
N SER A 595 23.26 21.32 -2.90
CA SER A 595 23.21 22.37 -3.93
C SER A 595 22.34 23.55 -3.47
N GLU A 596 22.65 24.77 -3.91
CA GLU A 596 21.81 25.95 -3.61
C GLU A 596 20.35 25.75 -4.07
N ASP A 597 20.14 25.06 -5.21
CA ASP A 597 18.84 24.69 -5.77
C ASP A 597 18.02 23.69 -4.91
N SER A 598 18.55 23.21 -3.78
CA SER A 598 17.88 22.23 -2.90
C SER A 598 17.16 22.85 -1.71
N ILE A 599 17.37 24.15 -1.48
CA ILE A 599 16.97 24.85 -0.26
C ILE A 599 15.44 24.90 -0.10
N ASP A 600 14.69 24.92 -1.20
CA ASP A 600 13.22 24.90 -1.20
C ASP A 600 12.61 23.48 -1.12
N ASN A 601 13.42 22.44 -0.93
CA ASN A 601 12.95 21.05 -0.90
C ASN A 601 12.65 20.55 0.51
N LYS A 602 11.55 19.80 0.63
CA LYS A 602 11.36 18.86 1.75
C LYS A 602 12.46 17.80 1.67
N ILE A 603 13.21 17.62 2.75
CA ILE A 603 14.32 16.67 2.85
C ILE A 603 14.02 15.64 3.93
N GLY A 604 14.31 14.38 3.61
CA GLY A 604 14.25 13.25 4.53
C GLY A 604 15.65 12.70 4.79
N ILE A 605 15.99 12.51 6.07
CA ILE A 605 17.24 11.89 6.51
C ILE A 605 16.92 10.75 7.47
N VAL A 606 17.54 9.59 7.28
CA VAL A 606 17.57 8.49 8.25
C VAL A 606 19.02 8.29 8.66
N LEU A 607 19.26 8.16 9.96
CA LEU A 607 20.52 7.70 10.52
C LEU A 607 20.30 6.32 11.14
N ILE A 608 21.14 5.35 10.79
CA ILE A 608 21.16 4.02 11.40
C ILE A 608 22.54 3.78 11.98
N LYS A 609 22.61 3.74 13.31
CA LYS A 609 23.83 3.37 14.03
C LYS A 609 23.92 1.85 14.09
N LYS A 610 25.08 1.27 13.76
CA LYS A 610 25.33 -0.17 13.96
C LYS A 610 26.77 -0.46 14.33
N LYS A 611 27.05 -1.71 14.73
CA LYS A 611 28.42 -2.23 14.79
C LYS A 611 28.92 -2.51 13.37
N LYS A 612 30.22 -2.33 13.14
CA LYS A 612 30.89 -2.63 11.85
C LYS A 612 30.70 -4.10 11.47
#